data_AF-A0A3C1FSR0-F1
#
_entry.id   AF-A0A3C1FSR0-F1
#
_cell.length_a   1.000
_cell.length_b   1.000
_cell.length_c   1.000
_cell.angle_alpha   90.00
_cell.angle_beta   90.00
_cell.angle_gamma   90.00
#
_symmetry.space_group_name_H-M   'P 1'
#
loop_
_entity.id
_entity.type
_entity.pdbx_description
1 polymer ?
#
loop_
_entity_poly.entity_id
_entity_poly.type
_entity_poly.pdbx_seq_one_letter_code
_entity_poly.pdbx_strand_id
1 'polypeptide(L)'
;MILGYAGVSTNVHVGVYADAKLITSASVAFWCLEYLGHGKVHLLNGGIEARVEAGKPLDKAEKKLPSVTFKANVVKSRTATTDEMVKIAKGKSQDVKVFDSRTEKEHTGADIRALRG
;
A
#
# COMPACT_ATOMS: atom_id res chain seq x y z
N MET A 1 -0.24 11.87 14.76
CA MET A 1 -0.27 11.18 13.45
C MET A 1 -0.94 9.83 13.65
N ILE A 2 -1.85 9.39 12.77
CA ILE A 2 -2.74 8.22 12.98
C ILE A 2 -2.00 6.91 13.35
N LEU A 3 -0.81 6.67 12.78
CA LEU A 3 0.01 5.50 13.05
C LEU A 3 0.50 5.44 14.52
N GLY A 4 0.93 6.58 15.06
CA GLY A 4 1.39 6.67 16.44
C GLY A 4 0.29 6.37 17.46
N TYR A 5 -0.94 6.82 17.19
CA TYR A 5 -2.10 6.49 18.03
C TYR A 5 -2.43 5.00 18.04
N ALA A 6 -2.08 4.27 16.98
CA ALA A 6 -2.21 2.82 16.89
C ALA A 6 -1.02 2.06 17.51
N GLY A 7 -0.09 2.74 18.20
CA GLY A 7 1.08 2.12 18.80
C GLY A 7 2.19 1.76 17.81
N VAL A 8 2.12 2.24 16.56
CA VAL A 8 3.13 1.98 15.54
C VAL A 8 4.29 2.96 15.72
N SER A 9 5.43 2.45 16.21
CA SER A 9 6.73 3.13 16.17
C SER A 9 7.57 2.58 15.02
N THR A 10 8.70 3.20 14.69
CA THR A 10 9.55 2.78 13.55
C THR A 10 10.26 1.42 13.75
N ASN A 11 10.26 0.86 14.96
CA ASN A 11 11.02 -0.35 15.29
C ASN A 11 10.16 -1.62 15.45
N VAL A 12 8.84 -1.51 15.40
CA VAL A 12 7.93 -2.66 15.53
C VAL A 12 7.68 -3.35 14.19
N HIS A 13 7.39 -4.64 14.24
CA HIS A 13 6.88 -5.36 13.08
C HIS A 13 5.40 -5.03 12.88
N VAL A 14 5.03 -4.62 11.67
CA VAL A 14 3.64 -4.34 11.30
C VAL A 14 3.20 -5.39 10.29
N GLY A 15 2.20 -6.19 10.67
CA GLY A 15 1.51 -7.10 9.75
C GLY A 15 0.25 -6.42 9.20
N VAL A 16 0.20 -6.23 7.89
CA VAL A 16 -0.95 -5.68 7.18
C VAL A 16 -1.75 -6.83 6.58
N TYR A 17 -3.06 -6.80 6.74
CA TYR A 17 -3.98 -7.77 6.16
C TYR A 17 -5.33 -7.12 5.94
N ALA A 18 -6.13 -7.72 5.07
CA ALA A 18 -7.54 -7.46 4.91
C ALA A 18 -8.23 -8.75 4.47
N ASP A 19 -9.55 -8.69 4.30
CA ASP A 19 -10.26 -9.68 3.50
C ASP A 19 -9.82 -9.62 2.02
N ALA A 20 -10.13 -10.68 1.27
CA ALA A 20 -9.73 -10.81 -0.12
C ALA A 20 -10.27 -9.68 -1.03
N LYS A 21 -11.43 -9.11 -0.69
CA LYS A 21 -12.06 -8.01 -1.46
C LYS A 21 -11.34 -6.68 -1.23
N LEU A 22 -10.63 -6.55 -0.11
CA LEU A 22 -9.92 -5.35 0.31
C LEU A 22 -8.39 -5.48 0.20
N ILE A 23 -7.89 -6.49 -0.54
CA ILE A 23 -6.45 -6.71 -0.69
C ILE A 23 -5.72 -5.51 -1.31
N THR A 24 -6.38 -4.75 -2.18
CA THR A 24 -5.85 -3.50 -2.75
C THR A 24 -5.62 -2.47 -1.65
N SER A 25 -6.57 -2.31 -0.72
CA SER A 25 -6.44 -1.41 0.43
C SER A 25 -5.30 -1.83 1.36
N ALA A 26 -5.16 -3.14 1.61
CA ALA A 26 -4.05 -3.68 2.39
C ALA A 26 -2.69 -3.40 1.72
N SER A 27 -2.62 -3.58 0.40
CA SER A 27 -1.40 -3.32 -0.39
C SER A 27 -1.02 -1.84 -0.40
N VAL A 28 -2.00 -0.93 -0.46
CA VAL A 28 -1.77 0.52 -0.34
C VAL A 28 -1.28 0.87 1.06
N ALA A 29 -1.88 0.32 2.12
CA ALA A 29 -1.42 0.56 3.50
C ALA A 29 0.03 0.07 3.72
N PHE A 30 0.36 -1.11 3.16
CA PHE A 30 1.73 -1.63 3.13
C PHE A 30 2.68 -0.65 2.41
N TRP A 31 2.33 -0.21 1.21
CA TRP A 31 3.16 0.71 0.43
C TRP A 31 3.32 2.07 1.13
N CYS A 32 2.29 2.59 1.78
CA CYS A 32 2.37 3.82 2.56
C CYS A 32 3.39 3.72 3.71
N LEU A 33 3.43 2.59 4.42
CA LEU A 33 4.42 2.35 5.47
C LEU A 33 5.83 2.28 4.91
N GLU A 34 6.03 1.57 3.78
CA GLU A 34 7.29 1.53 3.05
C GLU A 34 7.75 2.92 2.58
N TYR A 35 6.83 3.72 2.04
CA TYR A 35 7.06 5.11 1.61
C TYR A 35 7.44 6.02 2.77
N LEU A 36 6.84 5.82 3.95
CA LEU A 36 7.18 6.53 5.18
C LEU A 36 8.43 5.98 5.87
N GLY A 37 9.14 5.04 5.25
CA GLY A 37 10.44 4.52 5.71
C GLY A 37 10.35 3.45 6.78
N HIS A 38 9.20 2.81 6.96
CA HIS A 38 9.00 1.73 7.93
C HIS A 38 9.42 0.38 7.33
N GLY A 39 10.70 0.02 7.45
CA GLY A 39 11.25 -1.21 6.83
C GLY A 39 10.88 -2.54 7.49
N LYS A 40 9.96 -2.56 8.46
CA LYS A 40 9.49 -3.78 9.15
C LYS A 40 8.00 -4.02 8.93
N VAL A 41 7.53 -3.79 7.72
CA VAL A 41 6.14 -4.04 7.32
C VAL A 41 6.04 -5.31 6.49
N HIS A 42 4.98 -6.08 6.71
CA HIS A 42 4.72 -7.38 6.09
C HIS A 42 3.27 -7.44 5.63
N LEU A 43 3.02 -8.06 4.48
CA LEU A 43 1.65 -8.35 4.02
C LEU A 43 1.33 -9.82 4.32
N LEU A 44 0.18 -10.10 4.95
CA LEU A 44 -0.25 -11.45 5.25
C LEU A 44 -0.66 -12.17 3.96
N ASN A 45 0.11 -13.18 3.54
CA ASN A 45 -0.21 -13.98 2.37
C ASN A 45 -1.55 -14.70 2.56
N GLY A 46 -2.48 -14.49 1.62
CA GLY A 46 -3.84 -15.06 1.67
C GLY A 46 -4.82 -14.36 2.61
N GLY A 47 -4.44 -13.23 3.22
CA GLY A 47 -5.35 -12.41 4.02
C GLY A 47 -5.88 -13.08 5.29
N ILE A 48 -7.01 -12.56 5.79
CA ILE A 48 -7.65 -13.11 6.99
C ILE A 48 -8.25 -14.50 6.74
N GLU A 49 -8.67 -14.78 5.50
CA GLU A 49 -9.27 -16.04 5.08
C GLU A 49 -8.28 -17.19 5.22
N ALA A 50 -7.06 -17.06 4.68
CA ALA A 50 -6.04 -18.10 4.81
C ALA A 50 -5.65 -18.36 6.28
N ARG A 51 -5.71 -17.33 7.14
CA ARG A 51 -5.50 -17.49 8.58
C ARG A 51 -6.58 -18.35 9.23
N VAL A 52 -7.85 -18.12 8.87
CA VAL A 52 -8.99 -18.89 9.36
C VAL A 52 -8.95 -20.32 8.84
N GLU A 53 -8.67 -20.52 7.56
CA GLU A 53 -8.53 -21.84 6.93
C GLU A 53 -7.40 -22.68 7.55
N ALA A 54 -6.30 -22.03 7.96
CA ALA A 54 -5.21 -22.67 8.69
C ALA A 54 -5.55 -22.99 10.17
N GLY A 55 -6.81 -22.83 10.59
CA GLY A 55 -7.28 -23.11 11.95
C GLY A 55 -6.67 -22.19 13.02
N LYS A 56 -6.15 -21.01 12.64
CA LYS A 56 -5.53 -20.09 13.60
C LYS A 56 -6.61 -19.24 14.28
N PRO A 57 -6.54 -19.05 15.61
CA PRO A 57 -7.54 -18.26 16.33
C PRO A 57 -7.51 -16.79 15.91
N LEU A 58 -8.71 -16.20 15.88
CA LEU A 58 -8.94 -14.76 15.80
C LEU A 58 -9.38 -14.25 17.17
N ASP A 59 -8.86 -13.09 17.54
CA ASP A 59 -9.32 -12.36 18.73
C ASP A 59 -10.40 -11.37 18.31
N LYS A 60 -11.45 -11.23 19.14
CA LYS A 60 -12.54 -10.27 18.97
C LYS A 60 -12.49 -9.14 19.98
N ALA A 61 -11.65 -9.26 21.01
CA ALA A 61 -11.47 -8.21 21.99
C ALA A 61 -10.76 -7.02 21.36
N GLU A 62 -11.23 -5.81 21.69
CA GLU A 62 -10.53 -4.59 21.29
C GLU A 62 -9.19 -4.52 22.03
N LYS A 63 -8.08 -4.41 21.27
CA LYS A 63 -6.75 -4.19 21.83
C LYS A 63 -6.28 -2.78 21.54
N LYS A 64 -6.24 -1.93 22.56
CA LYS A 64 -5.66 -0.58 22.49
C LYS A 64 -4.19 -0.63 22.90
N LEU A 65 -3.32 -0.20 21.99
CA LEU A 65 -1.90 0.01 22.30
C LEU A 65 -1.70 1.43 22.84
N PRO A 66 -0.70 1.66 23.73
CA PRO A 66 -0.30 3.01 24.10
C PRO A 66 0.09 3.81 22.86
N SER A 67 -0.31 5.08 22.83
CA SER A 67 0.11 6.00 21.78
C SER A 67 1.62 6.20 21.82
N VAL A 68 2.26 6.24 20.65
CA VAL A 68 3.70 6.46 20.49
C VAL A 68 3.97 7.52 19.43
N THR A 69 5.20 8.04 19.42
CA THR A 69 5.65 8.91 18.34
C THR A 69 6.03 8.07 17.11
N PHE A 70 5.33 8.29 16.00
CA PHE A 70 5.75 7.80 14.69
C PHE A 70 6.59 8.88 14.00
N LYS A 71 7.86 8.58 13.73
CA LYS A 71 8.77 9.46 12.98
C LYS A 71 8.87 8.97 11.54
N ALA A 72 8.18 9.65 10.62
CA ALA A 72 8.24 9.34 9.20
C ALA A 72 9.63 9.67 8.62
N ASN A 73 10.13 8.81 7.75
CA ASN A 73 11.29 9.03 6.91
C ASN A 73 10.90 8.79 5.45
N VAL A 74 10.48 9.85 4.76
CA VAL A 74 9.95 9.76 3.40
C VAL A 74 11.00 9.23 2.42
N VAL A 75 10.71 8.09 1.79
CA VAL A 75 11.54 7.43 0.79
C VAL A 75 11.11 7.91 -0.61
N LYS A 76 11.64 9.05 -1.04
CA LYS A 76 11.25 9.72 -2.29
C LYS A 76 11.37 8.83 -3.54
N SER A 77 12.30 7.87 -3.54
CA SER A 77 12.51 6.93 -4.66
C SER A 77 11.37 5.92 -4.86
N ARG A 78 10.39 5.84 -3.95
CA ARG A 78 9.21 4.96 -4.08
C ARG A 78 8.05 5.60 -4.83
N THR A 79 8.15 6.87 -5.18
CA THR A 79 7.15 7.63 -5.93
C THR A 79 7.75 8.20 -7.20
N ALA A 80 6.95 8.32 -8.25
CA ALA A 80 7.27 9.13 -9.42
C ALA A 80 6.40 10.39 -9.41
N THR A 81 7.01 11.53 -9.68
CA THR A 81 6.33 12.82 -9.85
C THR A 81 5.74 12.95 -11.25
N THR A 82 4.77 13.85 -11.42
CA THR A 82 4.21 14.17 -12.74
C THR A 82 5.29 14.58 -13.74
N ASP A 83 6.27 15.38 -13.31
CA ASP A 83 7.36 15.82 -14.18
C ASP A 83 8.26 14.67 -14.64
N GLU A 84 8.55 13.71 -13.75
CA GLU A 84 9.29 12.50 -14.11
C GLU A 84 8.49 11.66 -15.11
N MET A 85 7.19 11.48 -14.90
CA MET A 85 6.32 10.76 -15.82
C MET A 85 6.23 11.44 -17.19
N VAL A 86 6.18 12.77 -17.25
CA VAL A 86 6.21 13.54 -18.50
C VAL A 86 7.54 13.37 -19.23
N LYS A 87 8.67 13.31 -18.51
CA LYS A 87 9.99 13.04 -19.12
C LYS A 87 10.07 11.63 -19.69
N ILE A 88 9.58 10.63 -18.96
CA ILE A 88 9.49 9.23 -19.42
C ILE A 88 8.63 9.16 -20.68
N ALA A 89 7.44 9.75 -20.68
CA ALA A 89 6.53 9.75 -21.83
C ALA A 89 7.11 10.44 -23.07
N LYS A 90 8.00 11.43 -22.88
CA LYS A 90 8.70 12.13 -23.98
C LYS A 90 9.99 11.42 -24.42
N GLY A 91 10.27 10.22 -23.92
CA GLY A 91 11.50 9.47 -24.25
C GLY A 91 12.78 10.10 -23.71
N LYS A 92 12.68 11.01 -22.72
CA LYS A 92 13.84 11.68 -22.11
C LYS A 92 14.51 10.86 -21.00
N SER A 93 13.88 9.78 -20.57
CA SER A 93 14.42 8.79 -19.64
C SER A 93 14.51 7.45 -20.35
N GLN A 94 15.70 6.88 -20.42
CA GLN A 94 15.94 5.56 -21.01
C GLN A 94 15.79 4.48 -19.92
N ASP A 95 15.51 3.25 -20.34
CA ASP A 95 15.45 2.06 -19.46
C ASP A 95 14.38 2.07 -18.34
N VAL A 96 13.34 2.90 -18.46
CA VAL A 96 12.20 2.91 -17.53
C VAL A 96 10.99 2.24 -18.16
N LYS A 97 10.42 1.23 -17.48
CA LYS A 97 9.16 0.58 -17.86
C LYS A 97 8.03 1.06 -16.95
N VAL A 98 6.93 1.47 -17.55
CA VAL A 98 5.72 1.88 -16.83
C VAL A 98 4.70 0.74 -16.95
N PHE A 99 4.16 0.31 -15.82
CA PHE A 99 3.12 -0.70 -15.74
C PHE A 99 1.82 -0.05 -15.28
N ASP A 100 0.71 -0.40 -15.93
CA ASP A 100 -0.64 0.01 -15.56
C ASP A 100 -1.37 -1.22 -15.03
N SER A 101 -1.80 -1.17 -13.77
CA SER A 101 -2.49 -2.29 -13.10
C SER A 101 -4.00 -2.23 -13.23
N ARG A 102 -4.55 -1.27 -13.99
CA ARG A 102 -5.99 -1.16 -14.24
C ARG A 102 -6.46 -2.29 -15.17
N THR A 103 -7.77 -2.49 -15.23
CA THR A 103 -8.34 -3.44 -16.19
C THR A 103 -8.06 -3.00 -17.63
N GLU A 104 -8.05 -3.93 -18.57
CA GLU A 104 -7.81 -3.64 -19.99
C GLU A 104 -8.78 -2.58 -20.52
N LYS A 105 -10.06 -2.64 -20.14
CA LYS A 105 -11.07 -1.67 -20.58
C LYS A 105 -10.80 -0.27 -20.05
N GLU A 106 -10.35 -0.15 -18.80
CA GLU A 106 -9.93 1.14 -18.23
C GLU A 106 -8.64 1.68 -18.87
N HIS A 107 -7.73 0.80 -19.25
CA HIS A 107 -6.47 1.18 -19.88
C HIS A 107 -6.67 1.67 -21.33
N THR A 108 -7.49 0.95 -22.10
CA THR A 108 -7.79 1.23 -23.52
C THR A 108 -8.80 2.36 -23.72
N GLY A 109 -9.48 2.81 -22.66
CA GLY A 109 -10.56 3.80 -22.75
C GLY A 109 -11.90 3.22 -23.20
N ALA A 110 -12.05 1.89 -23.24
CA ALA A 110 -13.32 1.22 -23.54
C ALA A 110 -14.32 1.28 -22.37
N ASP A 111 -13.84 1.54 -21.15
CA ASP A 111 -14.66 1.85 -19.97
C ASP A 111 -14.60 3.35 -19.67
N ILE A 112 -15.59 4.10 -20.16
CA ILE A 112 -15.66 5.56 -20.01
C ILE A 112 -16.16 5.88 -18.60
N ARG A 113 -15.21 6.21 -17.71
CA ARG A 113 -15.49 6.65 -16.34
C ARG A 113 -15.16 8.12 -16.10
N ALA A 114 -14.40 8.74 -17.01
CA ALA A 114 -14.07 10.16 -16.96
C ALA A 114 -15.16 10.99 -17.64
N LEU A 115 -15.37 12.23 -17.17
CA LEU A 115 -16.31 13.19 -17.76
C LEU A 115 -16.04 13.53 -19.24
N ARG A 116 -14.90 13.13 -19.81
CA ARG A 116 -14.47 13.51 -21.16
C ARG A 116 -14.11 12.34 -22.09
N GLY A 117 -14.56 11.12 -21.78
CA GLY A 117 -14.16 9.93 -22.54
C GLY A 117 -12.84 9.41 -22.02
#